data_AF-A0A7S2VQF8-F1
#
_entry.id   AF-A0A7S2VQF8-F1
#
_cell.length_a   1.000
_cell.length_b   1.000
_cell.length_c   1.000
_cell.angle_alpha   90.00
_cell.angle_beta   90.00
_cell.angle_gamma   90.00
#
_symmetry.space_group_name_H-M   'P 1'
#
loop_
_entity.id
_entity.type
_entity.pdbx_description
1 polymer ?
#
loop_
_entity_poly.entity_id
_entity_poly.type
_entity_poly.pdbx_seq_one_letter_code
_entity_poly.pdbx_strand_id
1 'polypeptide(L)'
;QSREPGQRGHSLPIIGADDFDKETEAAIVNSSHRVELVFQMLQRIVVEGVQSKVLSIAPPILSPTFQALGAALLSYHEAKKLSCVPVPVPYALITGLVLVSEAAMVPFVAACHSTGVVSSFGYAF
;
A
#
# COMPACT_ATOMS: atom_id res chain seq x y z
N GLN A 1 32.69 12.67 6.25
CA GLN A 1 32.51 11.36 6.90
C GLN A 1 31.05 10.98 6.72
N SER A 2 30.62 9.98 5.98
CA SER A 2 31.22 9.02 5.04
C SER A 2 30.02 8.54 4.20
N ARG A 3 30.18 8.29 2.89
CA ARG A 3 29.24 7.42 2.15
C ARG A 3 29.35 6.00 2.72
N GLU A 4 28.26 5.22 2.76
CA GLU A 4 27.83 4.15 1.83
C GLU A 4 26.72 3.34 2.58
N PRO A 5 26.04 2.30 2.03
CA PRO A 5 25.22 2.17 0.82
C PRO A 5 23.82 1.54 1.15
N GLY A 6 22.85 1.54 0.22
CA GLY A 6 21.60 0.73 0.35
C GLY A 6 20.33 1.46 -0.04
N GLN A 7 19.85 1.22 -1.25
CA GLN A 7 18.70 1.88 -1.86
C GLN A 7 17.39 1.20 -1.43
N ARG A 8 16.33 2.03 -1.31
CA ARG A 8 14.88 1.73 -1.48
C ARG A 8 14.03 1.44 -0.23
N GLY A 9 13.72 2.54 0.44
CA GLY A 9 12.49 2.72 1.22
C GLY A 9 12.47 4.17 1.67
N HIS A 10 11.83 5.07 0.91
CA HIS A 10 11.64 6.44 1.39
C HIS A 10 10.73 6.36 2.62
N SER A 11 11.32 6.34 3.81
CA SER A 11 10.61 6.58 5.06
C SER A 11 10.17 8.03 5.01
N LEU A 12 9.00 8.26 4.41
CA LEU A 12 8.32 9.54 4.47
C LEU A 12 8.20 9.89 5.96
N PRO A 13 8.61 11.09 6.39
CA PRO A 13 8.39 11.51 7.77
C PRO A 13 6.89 11.40 8.03
N ILE A 14 6.51 10.42 8.86
CA ILE A 14 5.12 10.24 9.22
C ILE A 14 4.73 11.44 10.06
N ILE A 15 3.74 12.19 9.59
CA ILE A 15 3.14 13.26 10.39
C ILE A 15 2.47 12.56 11.58
N GLY A 16 3.04 12.76 12.77
CA GLY A 16 2.50 12.20 14.01
C GLY A 16 1.18 12.86 14.38
N ALA A 17 0.37 12.19 15.19
CA ALA A 17 -0.83 12.81 15.75
C ALA A 17 -0.48 14.10 16.51
N ASP A 18 0.69 14.13 17.18
CA ASP A 18 1.20 15.28 17.92
C ASP A 18 1.56 16.52 17.06
N ASP A 19 1.63 16.39 15.73
CA ASP A 19 1.92 17.51 14.83
C ASP A 19 0.66 18.33 14.49
N PHE A 20 -0.52 17.77 14.77
CA PHE A 20 -1.80 18.45 14.54
C PHE A 20 -2.23 19.27 15.75
N ASP A 21 -2.89 20.39 15.49
CA ASP A 21 -3.56 21.14 16.55
C ASP A 21 -4.65 20.26 17.20
N LYS A 22 -4.78 20.36 18.52
CA LYS A 22 -5.67 19.51 19.33
C LYS A 22 -7.13 19.60 18.90
N GLU A 23 -7.56 20.74 18.36
CA GLU A 23 -8.90 20.92 17.83
C GLU A 23 -9.08 20.18 16.50
N THR A 24 -8.05 20.15 15.66
CA THR A 24 -8.06 19.44 14.37
C THR A 24 -7.97 17.92 14.57
N GLU A 25 -7.20 17.46 15.55
CA GLU A 25 -7.11 16.05 15.92
C GLU A 25 -8.48 15.51 16.37
N ALA A 26 -9.17 16.24 17.25
CA ALA A 26 -10.51 15.86 17.71
C ALA A 26 -11.52 15.80 16.56
N ALA A 27 -11.44 16.72 15.60
CA ALA A 27 -12.28 16.73 14.41
C ALA A 27 -12.00 15.52 13.49
N ILE A 28 -10.73 15.11 13.34
CA ILE A 28 -10.35 13.95 12.54
C ILE A 28 -10.85 12.66 13.19
N VAL A 29 -10.64 12.49 14.49
CA VAL A 29 -11.03 11.28 15.24
C VAL A 29 -12.54 11.04 15.20
N ASN A 30 -13.33 12.11 15.30
CA ASN A 30 -14.80 12.07 15.32
C ASN A 30 -15.43 11.90 13.91
N SER A 31 -14.64 12.00 12.85
CA SER A 31 -15.15 11.90 11.47
C SER A 31 -15.21 10.46 10.95
N SER A 32 -16.28 10.12 10.22
CA SER A 32 -16.44 8.81 9.54
C SER A 32 -15.50 8.65 8.33
N HIS A 33 -15.04 9.77 7.75
CA HIS A 33 -14.23 9.82 6.53
C HIS A 33 -12.91 10.59 6.76
N ARG A 34 -12.08 10.04 7.65
CA ARG A 34 -10.81 10.66 8.09
C ARG A 34 -9.89 11.05 6.94
N VAL A 35 -9.80 10.21 5.92
CA VAL A 35 -8.91 10.44 4.76
C VAL A 35 -9.39 11.59 3.89
N GLU A 36 -10.70 11.73 3.67
CA GLU A 36 -11.26 12.83 2.88
C GLU A 36 -11.10 14.17 3.60
N LEU A 37 -11.26 14.18 4.93
CA LEU A 37 -11.04 15.38 5.73
C LEU A 37 -9.59 15.86 5.67
N VAL A 38 -8.61 14.95 5.84
CA VAL A 38 -7.18 15.28 5.72
C VAL A 38 -6.86 15.80 4.32
N PHE A 39 -7.46 15.21 3.28
CA PHE A 39 -7.27 15.65 1.90
C PHE A 39 -7.81 17.07 1.67
N GLN A 40 -8.99 17.40 2.22
CA GLN A 40 -9.55 18.75 2.17
C GLN A 40 -8.68 19.77 2.93
N MET A 41 -8.15 19.41 4.10
CA MET A 41 -7.26 20.28 4.87
C MET A 41 -5.96 20.56 4.12
N LEU A 42 -5.37 19.56 3.46
CA LEU A 42 -4.19 19.74 2.62
C LEU A 42 -4.44 20.73 1.49
N GLN A 43 -5.55 20.59 0.76
CA GLN A 43 -5.91 21.51 -0.32
C GLN A 43 -6.13 22.94 0.19
N ARG A 44 -6.75 23.07 1.37
CA ARG A 44 -6.98 24.36 2.02
C ARG A 44 -5.66 25.06 2.36
N ILE A 45 -4.70 24.36 2.98
CA ILE A 45 -3.36 24.92 3.30
C ILE A 45 -2.65 25.38 2.02
N VAL A 46 -2.75 24.61 0.93
CA VAL A 46 -2.18 24.99 -0.36
C VAL A 46 -2.81 26.26 -0.92
N VAL A 47 -4.14 26.41 -0.81
CA VAL A 47 -4.86 27.62 -1.25
C VAL A 47 -4.51 28.84 -0.39
N GLU A 48 -4.41 28.68 0.94
CA GLU A 48 -4.02 29.74 1.87
C GLU A 48 -2.57 30.21 1.62
N GLY A 49 -1.65 29.28 1.34
CA GLY A 49 -0.25 29.59 0.99
C GLY A 49 -0.09 30.37 -0.32
N VAL A 50 -0.99 30.14 -1.28
CA VAL A 50 -1.04 30.91 -2.54
C VAL A 50 -1.59 32.32 -2.28
N GLN A 51 -2.65 32.46 -1.48
CA GLN A 51 -3.24 33.76 -1.15
C GLN A 51 -2.30 34.65 -0.34
N SER A 52 -1.50 34.06 0.55
CA SER A 52 -0.51 34.76 1.38
C SER A 52 0.73 35.24 0.59
N LYS A 53 0.84 34.96 -0.71
CA LYS A 53 1.99 35.28 -1.58
C LYS A 53 3.35 34.72 -1.13
N VAL A 54 3.38 33.84 -0.13
CA VAL A 54 4.61 33.14 0.30
C VAL A 54 5.03 32.11 -0.76
N LEU A 55 4.08 31.52 -1.48
CA LEU A 55 4.29 30.77 -2.71
C LEU A 55 4.04 31.68 -3.93
N SER A 56 5.07 32.37 -4.42
CA SER A 56 5.04 33.13 -5.69
C SER A 56 5.14 32.20 -6.91
N ILE A 57 4.33 31.13 -6.94
CA ILE A 57 4.30 30.15 -8.03
C ILE A 57 3.03 30.35 -8.84
N ALA A 58 3.19 30.38 -10.17
CA ALA A 58 2.09 30.65 -11.08
C ALA A 58 0.99 29.57 -10.98
N PRO A 59 -0.30 29.95 -11.13
CA PRO A 59 -1.45 29.04 -11.18
C PRO A 59 -1.29 27.74 -11.99
N PRO A 60 -0.59 27.70 -13.15
CA PRO A 60 -0.42 26.46 -13.93
C PRO A 60 0.33 25.33 -13.22
N ILE A 61 1.09 25.59 -12.15
CA ILE A 61 1.83 24.53 -11.44
C ILE A 61 0.97 23.87 -10.34
N LEU A 62 -0.06 24.58 -9.88
CA LEU A 62 -1.00 24.13 -8.85
C LEU A 62 -2.03 23.13 -9.41
N SER A 63 -2.50 23.38 -10.64
CA SER A 63 -3.46 22.50 -11.34
C SER A 63 -3.00 21.05 -11.48
N PRO A 64 -1.77 20.75 -11.97
CA PRO A 64 -1.29 19.37 -12.07
C PRO A 64 -1.05 18.75 -10.68
N THR A 65 -0.71 19.53 -9.64
CA THR A 65 -0.61 19.01 -8.28
C THR A 65 -1.98 18.61 -7.72
N PHE A 66 -3.02 19.42 -7.92
CA PHE A 66 -4.39 19.06 -7.55
C PHE A 66 -4.90 17.85 -8.32
N GLN A 67 -4.56 17.73 -9.61
CA GLN A 67 -4.89 16.55 -10.41
C GLN A 67 -4.19 15.29 -9.89
N ALA A 68 -2.88 15.38 -9.58
CA ALA A 68 -2.13 14.27 -8.99
C ALA A 68 -2.69 13.87 -7.62
N LEU A 69 -3.08 14.83 -6.78
CA LEU A 69 -3.75 14.60 -5.52
C LEU A 69 -5.11 13.90 -5.73
N GLY A 70 -5.92 14.35 -6.69
CA GLY A 70 -7.20 13.71 -7.03
C GLY A 70 -7.01 12.27 -7.51
N ALA A 71 -6.00 12.01 -8.35
CA ALA A 71 -5.64 10.66 -8.77
C ALA A 71 -5.20 9.78 -7.59
N ALA A 72 -4.46 10.33 -6.63
CA ALA A 72 -4.06 9.62 -5.42
C ALA A 72 -5.27 9.22 -4.55
N LEU A 73 -6.25 10.11 -4.38
CA LEU A 73 -7.48 9.82 -3.63
C LEU A 73 -8.36 8.77 -4.32
N LEU A 74 -8.40 8.77 -5.66
CA LEU A 74 -9.08 7.75 -6.45
C LEU A 74 -8.39 6.39 -6.29
N SER A 75 -7.07 6.34 -6.42
CA SER A 75 -6.27 5.12 -6.20
C SER A 75 -6.44 4.58 -4.77
N TYR A 76 -6.51 5.45 -3.76
CA TYR A 76 -6.83 5.05 -2.39
C TYR A 76 -8.23 4.42 -2.28
N HIS A 77 -9.25 4.99 -2.94
CA HIS A 77 -10.60 4.43 -2.94
C HIS A 77 -10.67 3.06 -3.63
N GLU A 78 -9.94 2.87 -4.72
CA GLU A 78 -9.82 1.58 -5.40
C GLU A 78 -9.09 0.55 -4.52
N ALA A 79 -7.99 0.94 -3.87
CA ALA A 79 -7.28 0.07 -2.93
C ALA A 79 -8.14 -0.29 -1.71
N LYS A 80 -8.94 0.65 -1.18
CA LYS A 80 -9.88 0.39 -0.08
C LYS A 80 -10.94 -0.63 -0.49
N LYS A 81 -11.41 -0.59 -1.74
CA LYS A 81 -12.31 -1.63 -2.28
C LYS A 81 -11.62 -2.99 -2.35
N LEU A 82 -10.39 -3.06 -2.84
CA LEU A 82 -9.61 -4.31 -2.89
C LEU A 82 -9.37 -4.88 -1.48
N SER A 83 -9.10 -4.04 -0.49
CA SER A 83 -8.91 -4.47 0.90
C SER A 83 -10.20 -4.94 1.57
N CYS A 84 -11.37 -4.48 1.11
CA CYS A 84 -12.67 -4.86 1.65
C CYS A 84 -13.31 -6.04 0.91
N VAL A 85 -12.71 -6.52 -0.19
CA VAL A 85 -13.18 -7.73 -0.88
C VAL A 85 -12.48 -8.92 -0.22
N PRO A 86 -13.12 -9.64 0.72
CA PRO A 86 -12.59 -10.92 1.13
C PRO A 86 -12.50 -11.80 -0.11
N VAL A 87 -11.34 -12.45 -0.30
CA VAL A 87 -11.23 -13.49 -1.32
C VAL A 87 -12.37 -14.49 -1.10
N PRO A 88 -13.11 -14.88 -2.14
CA PRO A 88 -14.22 -15.81 -1.97
C PRO A 88 -13.71 -17.07 -1.28
N VAL A 89 -14.35 -17.45 -0.17
CA VAL A 89 -14.07 -18.70 0.55
C VAL A 89 -13.86 -19.90 -0.38
N PRO A 90 -14.68 -20.13 -1.44
CA PRO A 90 -14.44 -21.25 -2.35
C PRO A 90 -13.09 -21.17 -3.09
N TYR A 91 -12.57 -19.98 -3.40
CA TYR A 91 -11.28 -19.83 -4.06
C TYR A 91 -10.14 -20.26 -3.14
N ALA A 92 -10.16 -19.81 -1.88
CA ALA A 92 -9.17 -20.21 -0.88
C ALA A 92 -9.19 -21.73 -0.62
N LEU A 93 -10.39 -22.35 -0.62
CA LEU A 93 -10.54 -23.79 -0.46
C LEU A 93 -9.97 -24.57 -1.65
N ILE A 94 -10.29 -24.16 -2.88
CA ILE A 94 -9.78 -24.84 -4.09
C ILE A 94 -8.26 -24.71 -4.17
N THR A 95 -7.70 -23.53 -3.90
CA THR A 95 -6.24 -23.34 -3.85
C THR A 95 -5.59 -24.22 -2.77
N GLY A 96 -6.21 -24.34 -1.59
CA GLY A 96 -5.75 -25.25 -0.54
C GLY A 96 -5.78 -26.72 -0.96
N LEU A 97 -6.87 -27.16 -1.61
CA LEU A 97 -7.00 -28.54 -2.11
C LEU A 97 -5.97 -28.84 -3.20
N VAL A 98 -5.74 -27.92 -4.12
CA VAL A 98 -4.71 -28.05 -5.17
C VAL A 98 -3.33 -28.18 -4.53
N LEU A 99 -2.95 -27.29 -3.60
CA LEU A 99 -1.67 -27.33 -2.89
C LEU A 99 -1.46 -28.64 -2.12
N VAL A 100 -2.50 -29.14 -1.42
CA VAL A 100 -2.41 -30.42 -0.69
C VAL A 100 -2.29 -31.60 -1.66
N SER A 101 -3.04 -31.57 -2.77
CA SER A 101 -2.98 -32.64 -3.78
C SER A 101 -1.62 -32.69 -4.47
N GLU A 102 -1.04 -31.54 -4.79
CA GLU A 102 0.30 -31.44 -5.38
C GLU A 102 1.37 -31.86 -4.37
N ALA A 103 1.27 -31.39 -3.12
CA ALA A 103 2.18 -31.80 -2.04
C ALA A 103 2.17 -33.32 -1.78
N ALA A 104 1.06 -34.01 -2.05
CA ALA A 104 0.97 -35.48 -1.95
C ALA A 104 1.43 -36.20 -3.23
N MET A 105 1.10 -35.66 -4.41
CA MET A 105 1.42 -36.29 -5.70
C MET A 105 2.88 -36.11 -6.10
N VAL A 106 3.49 -34.96 -5.82
CA VAL A 106 4.90 -34.66 -6.15
C VAL A 106 5.89 -35.66 -5.53
N PRO A 107 5.86 -35.98 -4.22
CA PRO A 107 6.77 -36.98 -3.65
C PRO A 107 6.47 -38.40 -4.15
N PHE A 108 5.19 -38.73 -4.41
CA PHE A 108 4.81 -40.05 -4.91
C PHE A 108 5.33 -40.30 -6.34
N VAL A 109 5.15 -39.31 -7.23
CA VAL A 109 5.66 -39.36 -8.60
C VAL A 109 7.18 -39.30 -8.62
N ALA A 110 7.81 -38.49 -7.77
CA ALA A 110 9.27 -38.44 -7.64
C ALA A 110 9.87 -39.77 -7.17
N ALA A 111 9.21 -40.47 -6.23
CA ALA A 111 9.61 -41.79 -5.76
C ALA A 111 9.42 -42.89 -6.82
N CYS A 112 8.33 -42.84 -7.60
CA CYS A 112 8.10 -43.78 -8.70
C CYS A 112 9.01 -43.53 -9.91
N HIS A 113 9.45 -42.30 -10.15
CA HIS A 113 10.29 -41.94 -11.31
C HIS A 113 11.81 -42.00 -11.04
N SER A 114 12.25 -41.95 -9.77
CA SER A 114 13.68 -41.98 -9.44
C SER A 114 14.21 -43.40 -9.24
N THR A 115 14.58 -44.06 -10.33
CA THR A 115 15.53 -45.22 -10.33
C THR A 115 16.99 -44.76 -10.10
N GLY A 116 17.20 -43.66 -9.37
CA GLY A 116 18.51 -43.04 -9.13
C GLY A 116 18.52 -42.16 -7.88
N VAL A 117 19.42 -42.49 -6.93
CA VAL A 117 19.50 -41.96 -5.55
C VAL A 117 19.83 -40.45 -5.41
N VAL A 118 20.23 -39.77 -6.49
CA VAL A 118 20.72 -38.37 -6.44
C VAL A 118 19.61 -37.32 -6.58
N SER A 119 18.50 -37.62 -7.28
CA SER A 119 17.41 -36.66 -7.52
C SER A 119 16.51 -36.42 -6.31
N SER A 120 16.34 -37.42 -5.44
CA SER A 120 15.43 -37.32 -4.27
C SER A 120 15.90 -36.33 -3.21
N PHE A 121 17.21 -36.07 -3.10
CA PHE A 121 17.75 -35.10 -2.14
C PHE A 121 17.53 -33.64 -2.57
N GLY A 122 17.39 -33.36 -3.87
CA GLY A 122 17.20 -32.00 -4.38
C GLY A 122 15.77 -31.46 -4.27
N TYR A 123 14.78 -32.31 -4.00
CA TYR A 123 13.38 -31.91 -3.82
C TYR A 123 12.94 -31.87 -2.35
N ALA A 124 13.75 -32.40 -1.43
CA ALA A 124 13.47 -32.43 0.00
C ALA A 124 14.01 -31.20 0.77
N PHE A 125 14.80 -30.35 0.11
CA PHE A 125 15.32 -29.06 0.60
C PHE A 125 14.96 -27.95 -0.40
#